data_AF-A0A2E6SGQ8-F1
#
_entry.id   AF-A0A2E6SGQ8-F1
#
_cell.length_a   1.000
_cell.length_b   1.000
_cell.length_c   1.000
_cell.angle_alpha   90.00
_cell.angle_beta   90.00
_cell.angle_gamma   90.00
#
_symmetry.space_group_name_H-M   'P 1'
#
loop_
_entity.id
_entity.type
_entity.pdbx_description
1 polymer ?
#
loop_
_entity_poly.entity_id
_entity_poly.type
_entity_poly.pdbx_seq_one_letter_code
_entity_poly.pdbx_strand_id
1 'polypeptide(L)'
;MLKRLGIIFIFGLPILIQAQSVAERYGDRIELLGIPFKGPLELCQILIAIILAVTFLQSGIDKIIDRKGNLNFFEEQFSNSPLFGFTSLLLTLLTFVEILGALMLVYGIYYAFAERTTLWIFYGFVIIALTIIALFTGQRLAKDYVGAADLVSYFMLVMLGIMSMY
;
A
#
# COMPACT_ATOMS: atom_id res chain seq x y z
N MET A 1 43.24 55.78 25.65
CA MET A 1 42.66 56.24 24.37
C MET A 1 42.54 55.03 23.45
N LEU A 2 41.34 54.47 23.32
CA LEU A 2 40.99 53.28 22.51
C LEU A 2 41.10 53.55 20.99
N LYS A 3 41.54 52.53 20.23
CA LYS A 3 41.09 52.12 18.86
C LYS A 3 41.75 50.74 18.59
N ARG A 4 41.07 49.59 18.76
CA ARG A 4 40.25 48.83 17.77
C ARG A 4 40.88 48.77 16.38
N LEU A 5 40.96 47.69 15.61
CA LEU A 5 40.57 46.26 15.70
C LEU A 5 41.00 45.67 14.34
N GLY A 6 41.34 44.38 14.24
CA GLY A 6 41.52 43.74 12.93
C GLY A 6 42.09 42.33 12.97
N ILE A 7 41.46 41.43 13.71
CA ILE A 7 41.72 39.99 13.64
C ILE A 7 41.24 39.51 12.26
N ILE A 8 42.16 39.01 11.43
CA ILE A 8 41.83 38.35 10.17
C ILE A 8 41.23 36.98 10.52
N PHE A 9 39.90 36.89 10.48
CA PHE A 9 39.20 35.61 10.56
C PHE A 9 39.32 34.89 9.21
N ILE A 10 39.96 33.72 9.23
CA ILE A 10 39.96 32.74 8.14
C ILE A 10 38.53 32.21 8.01
N PHE A 11 37.78 32.68 7.00
CA PHE A 11 36.54 32.03 6.58
C PHE A 11 36.88 30.93 5.58
N GLY A 12 37.32 29.78 6.10
CA GLY A 12 37.25 28.52 5.36
C GLY A 12 35.79 28.10 5.25
N LEU A 13 35.28 27.93 4.03
CA LEU A 13 33.97 27.35 3.75
C LEU A 13 33.75 26.11 4.65
N PRO A 14 32.60 25.96 5.33
CA PRO A 14 32.23 24.65 5.79
C PRO A 14 32.00 23.82 4.53
N ILE A 15 32.82 22.80 4.33
CA ILE A 15 32.50 21.71 3.42
C ILE A 15 31.14 21.21 3.89
N LEU A 16 30.11 21.47 3.09
CA LEU A 16 28.81 20.82 3.26
C LEU A 16 29.09 19.34 3.06
N ILE A 17 29.32 18.60 4.14
CA ILE A 17 29.28 17.14 4.11
C ILE A 17 27.81 16.83 3.86
N GLN A 18 27.43 16.75 2.58
CA GLN A 18 26.15 16.19 2.20
C GLN A 18 26.18 14.75 2.67
N ALA A 19 25.39 14.45 3.70
CA ALA A 19 25.24 13.08 4.17
C ALA A 19 24.67 12.28 3.01
N GLN A 20 25.49 11.41 2.41
CA GLN A 20 25.01 10.54 1.36
C GLN A 20 23.92 9.64 1.92
N SER A 21 22.79 9.58 1.23
CA SER A 21 21.72 8.65 1.59
C SER A 21 22.22 7.21 1.49
N VAL A 22 21.59 6.29 2.22
CA VAL A 22 21.91 4.86 2.12
C VAL A 22 21.78 4.37 0.68
N ALA A 23 20.83 4.91 -0.10
CA ALA A 23 20.68 4.65 -1.53
C ALA A 23 21.90 5.10 -2.34
N GLU A 24 22.48 6.27 -2.06
CA GLU A 24 23.69 6.75 -2.75
C GLU A 24 24.95 5.93 -2.41
N ARG A 25 24.99 5.29 -1.23
CA ARG A 25 26.15 4.50 -0.78
C ARG A 25 26.10 3.03 -1.17
N TYR A 26 24.91 2.50 -1.45
CA TYR A 26 24.67 1.09 -1.75
C TYR A 26 23.87 0.83 -3.04
N GLY A 27 23.59 1.88 -3.82
CA GLY A 27 22.77 1.85 -5.03
C GLY A 27 23.15 0.73 -6.00
N ASP A 28 22.12 0.04 -6.47
CA ASP A 28 22.12 -1.07 -7.44
C ASP A 28 22.73 -2.40 -6.97
N ARG A 29 22.98 -2.62 -5.68
CA ARG A 29 23.50 -3.92 -5.17
C ARG A 29 22.47 -5.02 -4.96
N ILE A 30 21.18 -4.73 -5.16
CA ILE A 30 20.11 -5.70 -4.93
C ILE A 30 19.54 -6.11 -6.27
N GLU A 31 19.79 -7.36 -6.64
CA GLU A 31 19.25 -7.98 -7.84
C GLU A 31 18.29 -9.10 -7.45
N LEU A 32 17.13 -9.15 -8.11
CA LEU A 32 16.22 -10.30 -8.04
C LEU A 32 16.06 -10.82 -9.47
N LEU A 33 16.31 -12.11 -9.70
CA LEU A 33 16.21 -12.73 -11.03
C LEU A 33 17.04 -12.01 -12.12
N GLY A 34 18.19 -11.44 -11.76
CA GLY A 34 19.06 -10.68 -12.68
C GLY A 34 18.55 -9.27 -13.01
N ILE A 35 17.54 -8.79 -12.28
CA ILE A 35 16.93 -7.47 -12.45
C ILE A 35 17.38 -6.59 -11.28
N PRO A 36 18.19 -5.53 -11.50
CA PRO A 36 18.64 -4.62 -10.43
C PRO A 36 17.54 -3.68 -9.89
N PHE A 37 17.48 -3.49 -8.58
CA PHE A 37 16.56 -2.56 -7.91
C PHE A 37 17.34 -1.39 -7.31
N LYS A 38 16.71 -0.21 -7.26
CA LYS A 38 17.33 1.00 -6.70
C LYS A 38 17.64 0.84 -5.21
N GLY A 39 16.90 -0.03 -4.52
CA GLY A 39 17.15 -0.34 -3.12
C GLY A 39 16.21 -1.41 -2.55
N PRO A 40 16.42 -1.79 -1.28
CA PRO A 40 15.66 -2.86 -0.63
C PRO A 40 14.18 -2.52 -0.47
N LEU A 41 13.84 -1.22 -0.43
CA LEU A 41 12.47 -0.76 -0.29
C LEU A 41 11.61 -1.11 -1.52
N GLU A 42 12.15 -1.04 -2.74
CA GLU A 42 11.42 -1.44 -3.95
C GLU A 42 11.06 -2.92 -3.92
N LEU A 43 11.98 -3.77 -3.43
CA LEU A 43 11.71 -5.19 -3.24
C LEU A 43 10.59 -5.42 -2.21
N CYS A 44 10.62 -4.70 -1.08
CA CYS A 44 9.53 -4.75 -0.10
C CYS A 44 8.18 -4.35 -0.70
N GLN A 45 8.14 -3.28 -1.50
CA GLN A 45 6.92 -2.83 -2.19
C GLN A 45 6.36 -3.93 -3.11
N ILE A 46 7.21 -4.58 -3.89
CA ILE A 46 6.81 -5.67 -4.79
C ILE A 46 6.27 -6.87 -3.99
N LEU A 47 6.94 -7.27 -2.91
CA LEU A 47 6.48 -8.39 -2.08
C LEU A 47 5.15 -8.10 -1.37
N ILE A 48 4.97 -6.88 -0.85
CA ILE A 48 3.69 -6.42 -0.29
C ILE A 48 2.61 -6.38 -1.39
N ALA A 49 2.95 -5.91 -2.60
CA ALA A 49 2.03 -5.92 -3.73
C ALA A 49 1.58 -7.34 -4.09
N ILE A 50 2.49 -8.32 -4.08
CA ILE A 50 2.17 -9.72 -4.38
C ILE A 50 1.17 -10.28 -3.37
N ILE A 51 1.43 -10.14 -2.06
CA ILE A 51 0.53 -10.73 -1.05
C ILE A 51 -0.86 -10.08 -1.08
N LEU A 52 -0.93 -8.76 -1.28
CA LEU A 52 -2.20 -8.06 -1.41
C LEU A 52 -2.91 -8.40 -2.72
N ALA A 53 -2.20 -8.50 -3.84
CA ALA A 53 -2.77 -8.91 -5.11
C ALA A 53 -3.40 -10.30 -5.02
N VAL A 54 -2.71 -11.29 -4.44
CA VAL A 54 -3.27 -12.63 -4.23
C VAL A 54 -4.52 -12.59 -3.36
N THR A 55 -4.45 -11.88 -2.23
CA THR A 55 -5.57 -11.77 -1.28
C THR A 55 -6.81 -11.15 -1.92
N PHE A 56 -6.67 -9.97 -2.54
CA PHE A 56 -7.81 -9.23 -3.07
C PHE A 56 -8.31 -9.77 -4.40
N LEU A 57 -7.44 -10.36 -5.23
CA LEU A 57 -7.87 -11.03 -6.46
C LEU A 57 -8.65 -12.31 -6.14
N GLN A 58 -8.17 -13.13 -5.19
CA GLN A 58 -8.91 -14.31 -4.75
C GLN A 58 -10.26 -13.91 -4.14
N SER A 59 -10.27 -12.94 -3.22
CA SER A 59 -11.48 -12.39 -2.61
C SER A 59 -12.49 -11.87 -3.64
N GLY A 60 -12.04 -11.16 -4.68
CA GLY A 60 -12.89 -10.62 -5.72
C GLY A 60 -13.42 -11.69 -6.69
N ILE A 61 -12.56 -12.64 -7.11
CA ILE A 61 -12.97 -13.74 -7.99
C ILE A 61 -13.98 -14.66 -7.29
N ASP A 62 -13.78 -14.95 -6.02
CA ASP A 62 -14.70 -15.77 -5.22
C ASP A 62 -16.12 -15.16 -5.19
N LYS A 63 -16.23 -13.85 -5.01
CA LYS A 63 -17.52 -13.12 -5.04
C LYS A 63 -18.22 -13.17 -6.41
N ILE A 64 -17.49 -13.44 -7.49
CA ILE A 64 -18.06 -13.61 -8.83
C ILE A 64 -18.50 -15.07 -9.02
N ILE A 65 -17.64 -16.03 -8.65
CA ILE A 65 -17.89 -17.47 -8.86
C ILE A 65 -18.97 -17.97 -7.90
N ASP A 66 -18.80 -17.75 -6.60
CA ASP A 66 -19.79 -18.07 -5.57
C ASP A 66 -20.52 -16.79 -5.11
N ARG A 67 -21.21 -16.17 -6.06
CA ARG A 67 -21.97 -14.95 -5.79
C ARG A 67 -23.09 -15.17 -4.76
N LYS A 68 -23.74 -16.33 -4.80
CA LYS A 68 -24.89 -16.64 -3.93
C LYS A 68 -24.44 -16.88 -2.50
N GLY A 69 -23.38 -17.65 -2.27
CA GLY A 69 -22.82 -17.86 -0.94
C GLY A 69 -22.36 -16.55 -0.31
N ASN A 70 -21.62 -15.74 -1.05
CA ASN A 70 -21.17 -14.42 -0.59
C ASN A 70 -22.32 -13.46 -0.29
N LEU A 71 -23.39 -13.45 -1.10
CA LEU A 71 -24.55 -12.61 -0.84
C LEU A 71 -25.28 -13.03 0.45
N ASN A 72 -25.47 -14.34 0.66
CA ASN A 72 -26.09 -14.86 1.87
C ASN A 72 -25.26 -14.48 3.12
N PHE A 73 -23.94 -14.60 3.05
CA PHE A 73 -23.05 -14.17 4.13
C PHE A 73 -23.19 -12.67 4.43
N PHE A 74 -23.27 -11.82 3.39
CA PHE A 74 -23.49 -10.39 3.56
C PHE A 74 -24.86 -10.08 4.17
N GLU A 75 -25.92 -10.77 3.75
CA GLU A 75 -27.26 -10.60 4.30
C GLU A 75 -27.33 -10.94 5.79
N GLU A 76 -26.69 -12.03 6.20
CA GLU A 76 -26.58 -12.42 7.60
C GLU A 76 -25.77 -11.39 8.40
N GLN A 77 -24.58 -11.03 7.91
CA GLN A 77 -23.66 -10.10 8.58
C GLN A 77 -24.29 -8.71 8.78
N PHE A 78 -25.02 -8.20 7.78
CA PHE A 78 -25.60 -6.87 7.82
C PHE A 78 -27.06 -6.84 8.30
N SER A 79 -27.63 -7.97 8.73
CA SER A 79 -29.03 -8.13 9.12
C SER A 79 -29.55 -7.11 10.14
N ASN A 80 -28.71 -6.71 11.10
CA ASN A 80 -29.03 -5.73 12.15
C ASN A 80 -28.28 -4.39 11.98
N SER A 81 -27.80 -4.11 10.77
CA SER A 81 -27.00 -2.92 10.48
C SER A 81 -27.77 -1.88 9.65
N PRO A 82 -27.32 -0.61 9.61
CA PRO A 82 -27.87 0.40 8.72
C PRO A 82 -27.73 0.07 7.22
N LEU A 83 -26.93 -0.95 6.87
CA LEU A 83 -26.65 -1.37 5.50
C LEU A 83 -27.58 -2.51 5.03
N PHE A 84 -28.50 -2.95 5.89
CA PHE A 84 -29.49 -3.95 5.54
C PHE A 84 -30.30 -3.53 4.29
N GLY A 85 -30.55 -4.49 3.39
CA GLY A 85 -31.25 -4.25 2.12
C GLY A 85 -30.37 -3.70 0.98
N PHE A 86 -29.14 -3.27 1.26
CA PHE A 86 -28.18 -2.82 0.24
C PHE A 86 -27.05 -3.82 -0.03
N THR A 87 -27.10 -5.00 0.59
CA THR A 87 -26.05 -6.04 0.59
C THR A 87 -25.60 -6.44 -0.81
N SER A 88 -26.53 -6.64 -1.75
CA SER A 88 -26.20 -6.98 -3.14
C SER A 88 -25.44 -5.87 -3.86
N LEU A 89 -25.85 -4.61 -3.69
CA LEU A 89 -25.17 -3.46 -4.27
C LEU A 89 -23.77 -3.30 -3.67
N LEU A 90 -23.66 -3.38 -2.34
CA LEU A 90 -22.40 -3.31 -1.61
C LEU A 90 -21.43 -4.40 -2.06
N LEU A 91 -21.92 -5.64 -2.22
CA LEU A 91 -21.11 -6.76 -2.68
C LEU A 91 -20.59 -6.51 -4.10
N THR A 92 -21.39 -5.96 -5.02
CA THR A 92 -20.94 -5.58 -6.38
C THR A 92 -19.87 -4.50 -6.34
N LEU A 93 -20.12 -3.40 -5.62
CA LEU A 93 -19.18 -2.28 -5.54
C LEU A 93 -17.87 -2.72 -4.91
N LEU A 94 -17.93 -3.50 -3.82
CA LEU A 94 -16.77 -4.07 -3.17
C LEU A 94 -15.97 -4.96 -4.13
N THR A 95 -16.63 -5.92 -4.79
CA THR A 95 -15.97 -6.82 -5.77
C THR A 95 -15.24 -6.03 -6.85
N PHE A 96 -15.86 -4.96 -7.35
CA PHE A 96 -15.27 -4.11 -8.37
C PHE A 96 -14.01 -3.40 -7.88
N VAL A 97 -14.03 -2.77 -6.70
CA VAL A 97 -12.86 -2.05 -6.17
C VAL A 97 -11.74 -3.01 -5.74
N GLU A 98 -12.08 -4.20 -5.22
CA GLU A 98 -11.10 -5.26 -4.89
C GLU A 98 -10.35 -5.70 -6.14
N ILE A 99 -11.07 -6.03 -7.22
CA ILE A 99 -10.46 -6.48 -8.49
C ILE A 99 -9.67 -5.35 -9.13
N LEU A 100 -10.20 -4.11 -9.14
CA LEU A 100 -9.49 -2.97 -9.68
C LEU A 100 -8.15 -2.75 -8.98
N GLY A 101 -8.14 -2.71 -7.64
CA GLY A 101 -6.92 -2.57 -6.85
C GLY A 101 -5.95 -3.73 -7.07
N ALA A 102 -6.44 -4.97 -7.08
CA ALA A 102 -5.61 -6.14 -7.30
C ALA A 102 -4.98 -6.16 -8.71
N LEU A 103 -5.73 -5.80 -9.76
CA LEU A 103 -5.21 -5.71 -11.12
C LEU A 103 -4.17 -4.60 -11.26
N MET A 104 -4.35 -3.46 -10.59
CA MET A 104 -3.33 -2.41 -10.55
C MET A 104 -2.04 -2.89 -9.87
N LEU A 105 -2.14 -3.69 -8.80
CA LEU A 105 -0.98 -4.31 -8.16
C LEU A 105 -0.29 -5.33 -9.08
N VAL A 106 -1.04 -6.21 -9.74
CA VAL A 106 -0.49 -7.19 -10.71
C VAL A 106 0.23 -6.46 -11.84
N TYR A 107 -0.41 -5.45 -12.42
CA TYR A 107 0.20 -4.65 -13.47
C TYR A 107 1.43 -3.90 -12.95
N GLY A 108 1.38 -3.36 -11.73
CA GLY A 108 2.49 -2.67 -11.11
C GLY A 108 3.68 -3.56 -10.79
N ILE A 109 3.46 -4.82 -10.43
CA ILE A 109 4.53 -5.82 -10.30
C ILE A 109 5.23 -5.97 -11.64
N TYR A 110 4.50 -6.28 -12.72
CA TYR A 110 5.08 -6.37 -14.06
C TYR A 110 5.84 -5.10 -14.45
N TYR A 111 5.23 -3.93 -14.23
CA TYR A 111 5.80 -2.63 -14.58
C TYR A 111 7.05 -2.30 -13.76
N ALA A 112 7.15 -2.76 -12.51
CA ALA A 112 8.36 -2.58 -11.70
C ALA A 112 9.57 -3.34 -12.27
N PHE A 113 9.35 -4.55 -12.82
CA PHE A 113 10.41 -5.31 -13.48
C PHE A 113 10.76 -4.74 -14.87
N ALA A 114 9.76 -4.30 -15.64
CA ALA A 114 9.96 -3.79 -16.99
C ALA A 114 10.55 -2.36 -17.02
N GLU A 115 9.99 -1.45 -16.22
CA GLU A 115 10.23 0.00 -16.31
C GLU A 115 10.92 0.58 -15.06
N ARG A 116 11.32 -0.28 -14.10
CA ARG A 116 12.07 0.11 -12.89
C ARG A 116 11.39 1.19 -12.06
N THR A 117 10.06 1.10 -11.96
CA THR A 117 9.23 2.03 -11.21
C THR A 117 8.03 1.35 -10.58
N THR A 118 7.72 1.73 -9.34
CA THR A 118 6.64 1.15 -8.54
C THR A 118 5.39 2.03 -8.53
N LEU A 119 5.26 2.96 -9.49
CA LEU A 119 4.15 3.90 -9.59
C LEU A 119 2.76 3.21 -9.62
N TRP A 120 2.63 2.13 -10.36
CA TRP A 120 1.36 1.38 -10.43
C TRP A 120 1.08 0.57 -9.16
N ILE A 121 2.13 0.14 -8.46
CA ILE A 121 1.99 -0.45 -7.12
C ILE A 121 1.46 0.59 -6.14
N PHE A 122 1.95 1.83 -6.19
CA PHE A 122 1.43 2.93 -5.37
C PHE A 122 -0.07 3.15 -5.58
N TYR A 123 -0.52 3.24 -6.83
CA TYR A 123 -1.95 3.41 -7.11
C TYR A 123 -2.77 2.20 -6.65
N GLY A 124 -2.25 0.98 -6.84
CA GLY A 124 -2.88 -0.23 -6.30
C GLY A 124 -3.02 -0.19 -4.78
N PHE A 125 -1.96 0.21 -4.05
CA PHE A 125 -2.00 0.38 -2.59
C PHE A 125 -3.04 1.41 -2.16
N VAL A 126 -3.19 2.52 -2.86
CA VAL A 126 -4.23 3.52 -2.55
C VAL A 126 -5.64 2.92 -2.70
N ILE A 127 -5.91 2.21 -3.80
CA ILE A 127 -7.22 1.56 -3.99
C ILE A 127 -7.48 0.47 -2.95
N ILE A 128 -6.47 -0.34 -2.62
CA ILE A 128 -6.59 -1.36 -1.58
C ILE A 128 -6.79 -0.73 -0.19
N ALA A 129 -6.11 0.37 0.14
CA ALA A 129 -6.33 1.10 1.39
C ALA A 129 -7.79 1.56 1.52
N LEU A 130 -8.34 2.17 0.46
CA LEU A 130 -9.74 2.59 0.41
C LEU A 130 -10.70 1.41 0.54
N THR A 131 -10.38 0.29 -0.10
CA THR A 131 -11.15 -0.97 -0.01
C THR A 131 -11.17 -1.50 1.43
N ILE A 132 -10.02 -1.52 2.12
CA ILE A 132 -9.92 -1.96 3.51
C ILE A 132 -10.67 -1.00 4.43
N ILE A 133 -10.61 0.31 4.21
CA ILE A 133 -11.38 1.29 4.98
C ILE A 133 -12.90 1.04 4.82
N ALA A 134 -13.36 0.75 3.60
CA ALA A 134 -14.75 0.42 3.34
C ALA A 134 -15.19 -0.87 4.05
N LEU A 135 -14.38 -1.94 3.94
CA LEU A 135 -14.59 -3.20 4.65
C LEU A 135 -14.65 -2.99 6.17
N PHE A 136 -13.65 -2.31 6.72
CA PHE A 136 -13.56 -1.99 8.14
C PHE A 136 -14.82 -1.26 8.60
N THR A 137 -15.22 -0.21 7.88
CA THR A 137 -16.42 0.55 8.18
C THR A 137 -17.68 -0.32 8.16
N GLY A 138 -17.81 -1.19 7.15
CA GLY A 138 -18.88 -2.20 7.10
C GLY A 138 -18.93 -3.04 8.36
N GLN A 139 -17.80 -3.65 8.75
CA GLN A 139 -17.71 -4.46 9.97
C GLN A 139 -18.08 -3.67 11.23
N ARG A 140 -17.64 -2.41 11.35
CA ARG A 140 -18.02 -1.51 12.47
C ARG A 140 -19.52 -1.27 12.53
N LEU A 141 -20.16 -1.02 11.39
CA LEU A 141 -21.61 -0.78 11.29
C LEU A 141 -22.42 -2.05 11.57
N ALA A 142 -21.90 -3.22 11.20
CA ALA A 142 -22.45 -4.53 11.55
C ALA A 142 -22.17 -4.95 13.01
N LYS A 143 -21.38 -4.15 13.76
CA LYS A 143 -20.89 -4.49 15.11
C LYS A 143 -20.05 -5.77 15.16
N ASP A 144 -19.42 -6.14 14.06
CA ASP A 144 -18.40 -7.19 14.04
C ASP A 144 -17.03 -6.57 14.37
N TYR A 145 -16.73 -6.51 15.67
CA TYR A 145 -15.48 -5.97 16.18
C TYR A 145 -14.27 -6.87 15.84
N VAL A 146 -14.49 -8.18 15.73
CA VAL A 146 -13.43 -9.16 15.47
C VAL A 146 -13.02 -9.08 14.00
N GLY A 147 -13.99 -9.14 13.08
CA GLY A 147 -13.72 -8.98 11.65
C GLY A 147 -13.11 -7.61 11.31
N ALA A 148 -13.50 -6.55 12.03
CA ALA A 148 -12.86 -5.23 11.89
C ALA A 148 -11.38 -5.24 12.34
N ALA A 149 -11.05 -5.97 13.40
CA ALA A 149 -9.67 -6.06 13.91
C ALA A 149 -8.74 -6.82 12.95
N ASP A 150 -9.24 -7.88 12.30
CA ASP A 150 -8.45 -8.68 11.35
C ASP A 150 -7.94 -7.84 10.16
N LEU A 151 -8.73 -6.84 9.73
CA LEU A 151 -8.40 -5.94 8.63
C LEU A 151 -7.24 -4.98 8.94
N VAL A 152 -6.95 -4.72 10.22
CA VAL A 152 -5.90 -3.78 10.63
C VAL A 152 -4.52 -4.26 10.16
N SER A 153 -4.29 -5.58 10.14
CA SER A 153 -3.03 -6.16 9.65
C SER A 153 -2.77 -5.86 8.17
N TYR A 154 -3.76 -6.06 7.31
CA TYR A 154 -3.69 -5.69 5.89
C TYR A 154 -3.51 -4.19 5.70
N PHE A 155 -4.23 -3.38 6.48
CA PHE A 155 -4.10 -1.93 6.42
C PHE A 155 -2.67 -1.47 6.79
N MET A 156 -2.09 -2.06 7.84
CA MET A 156 -0.69 -1.78 8.23
C MET A 156 0.29 -2.14 7.11
N LEU A 157 0.13 -3.28 6.44
CA LEU A 157 0.97 -3.66 5.31
C LEU A 157 0.89 -2.63 4.16
N VAL A 158 -0.32 -2.17 3.83
CA VAL A 158 -0.52 -1.14 2.81
C VAL A 158 0.17 0.17 3.20
N MET A 159 0.02 0.61 4.45
CA MET A 159 0.66 1.83 4.96
C MET A 159 2.19 1.72 4.93
N LEU A 160 2.76 0.58 5.32
CA LEU A 160 4.20 0.32 5.22
C LEU A 160 4.68 0.37 3.77
N GLY A 161 3.90 -0.22 2.84
CA GLY A 161 4.16 -0.16 1.41
C GLY A 161 4.22 1.28 0.89
N ILE A 162 3.21 2.10 1.22
CA ILE A 162 3.15 3.52 0.83
C ILE A 162 4.30 4.33 1.47
N MET A 163 4.58 4.12 2.76
CA MET A 163 5.66 4.84 3.45
C MET A 163 7.03 4.55 2.84
N SER A 164 7.24 3.34 2.32
CA SER A 164 8.52 2.96 1.71
C SER A 164 8.79 3.58 0.34
N MET A 165 7.81 4.29 -0.25
CA MET A 165 7.90 4.90 -1.58
C MET A 165 8.49 6.32 -1.55
N TYR A 166 8.85 6.83 -0.37
CA TYR A 166 9.47 8.13 -0.14
C TYR A 166 10.93 8.00 0.30
#